data_AF-A0A0C9YB47-F1
#
_entry.id   AF-A0A0C9YB47-F1
#
_cell.length_a   1.000
_cell.length_b   1.000
_cell.length_c   1.000
_cell.angle_alpha   90.00
_cell.angle_beta   90.00
_cell.angle_gamma   90.00
#
_symmetry.space_group_name_H-M   'P 1'
#
loop_
_entity.id
_entity.type
_entity.pdbx_description
1 polymer ?
#
loop_
_entity_poly.entity_id
_entity_poly.type
_entity_poly.pdbx_seq_one_letter_code
_entity_poly.pdbx_strand_id
1 'polypeptide(L)'
;MKVFVSLLAILAPAVVGVMGALVRDIPVVSESAKLLKLCQDGGANSYVGVLYQKGQSVTYNFNQCYPYQLAKDNLAKMAVFCKATTCFSNPWAFLIISKV
;
A
#
# COMPACT_ATOMS: atom_id res chain seq x y z
N MET A 1 30.76 -14.04 35.88
CA MET A 1 29.58 -14.29 35.01
C MET A 1 28.34 -13.42 35.31
N LYS A 2 28.40 -12.37 36.17
CA LYS A 2 27.22 -11.50 36.42
C LYS A 2 27.33 -10.07 35.87
N VAL A 3 28.53 -9.61 35.50
CA VAL A 3 28.76 -8.20 35.10
C VAL A 3 28.44 -7.95 33.62
N PHE A 4 28.66 -8.94 32.74
CA PHE A 4 28.38 -8.80 31.30
C PHE A 4 26.88 -8.83 30.95
N VAL A 5 26.03 -9.44 31.78
CA VAL A 5 24.58 -9.52 31.53
C VAL A 5 23.90 -8.16 31.78
N SER A 6 24.42 -7.35 32.71
CA SER A 6 23.84 -6.04 33.04
C SER A 6 24.07 -4.97 31.98
N LEU A 7 25.16 -5.02 31.21
CA LEU A 7 25.45 -4.01 30.19
C LEU A 7 24.53 -4.13 28.95
N LEU A 8 24.10 -5.34 28.59
CA LEU A 8 23.17 -5.56 27.47
C LEU A 8 21.74 -5.05 27.76
N ALA A 9 21.33 -4.99 29.03
CA ALA A 9 19.99 -4.55 29.41
C ALA A 9 19.77 -3.03 29.28
N ILE A 10 20.85 -2.24 29.30
CA ILE A 10 20.78 -0.77 29.31
C ILE A 10 20.74 -0.21 27.87
N LEU A 11 21.15 -0.99 26.87
CA LEU A 11 21.13 -0.61 25.46
C LEU A 11 19.79 -0.92 24.75
N ALA A 12 18.91 -1.70 25.38
CA ALA A 12 17.66 -2.14 24.78
C ALA A 12 16.68 -1.00 24.38
N PRO A 13 16.43 0.05 25.19
CA PRO A 13 15.46 1.08 24.79
C PRO A 13 16.00 2.03 23.70
N ALA A 14 17.32 2.19 23.57
CA ALA A 14 17.93 3.04 22.55
C ALA A 14 17.85 2.41 21.15
N VAL A 15 18.01 1.08 21.04
CA VAL A 15 17.96 0.38 19.75
C VAL A 15 16.56 0.42 19.13
N VAL A 16 15.51 0.33 19.97
CA VAL A 16 14.10 0.41 19.51
C VAL A 16 13.75 1.81 19.00
N GLY A 17 14.23 2.86 19.68
CA GLY A 17 14.00 4.25 19.27
C GLY A 17 14.69 4.61 17.93
N VAL A 18 15.91 4.12 17.71
CA VAL A 18 16.67 4.38 16.48
C VAL A 18 16.07 3.65 15.28
N MET A 19 15.65 2.39 15.42
CA MET A 19 14.98 1.67 14.32
C MET A 19 13.64 2.30 13.92
N GLY A 20 12.86 2.81 14.89
CA GLY A 20 11.59 3.48 14.60
C GLY A 20 11.75 4.79 13.81
N ALA A 21 12.84 5.53 14.02
CA ALA A 21 13.13 6.77 13.27
C ALA A 21 13.57 6.49 11.82
N LEU A 22 14.35 5.44 11.58
CA LEU A 22 14.89 5.10 10.26
C LEU A 22 13.82 4.64 9.25
N VAL A 23 12.65 4.18 9.71
CA VAL A 23 11.57 3.69 8.82
C VAL A 23 10.65 4.82 8.33
N ARG A 24 10.65 5.99 8.99
CA ARG A 24 9.69 7.08 8.67
C ARG A 24 10.00 7.80 7.36
N ASP A 25 11.24 7.78 6.91
CA ASP A 25 11.70 8.53 5.73
C ASP A 25 11.85 7.68 4.47
N ILE A 26 11.36 6.44 4.46
CA ILE A 26 11.35 5.65 3.22
C ILE A 26 10.20 6.16 2.33
N PRO A 27 10.48 6.79 1.17
CA PRO A 27 9.47 7.46 0.36
C PRO A 27 8.32 6.53 -0.04
N VAL A 28 8.59 5.24 -0.27
CA VAL A 28 7.58 4.24 -0.64
C VAL A 28 6.54 3.97 0.47
N VAL A 29 6.94 4.07 1.74
CA VAL A 29 6.04 3.87 2.90
C VAL A 29 5.08 5.04 3.01
N SER A 30 5.56 6.25 2.73
CA SER A 30 4.70 7.44 2.72
C SER A 30 3.69 7.42 1.56
N GLU A 31 4.10 6.96 0.37
CA GLU A 31 3.21 6.84 -0.80
C GLU A 31 2.15 5.74 -0.60
N SER A 32 2.54 4.58 -0.09
CA SER A 32 1.59 3.49 0.22
C SER A 32 0.56 3.89 1.27
N ALA A 33 0.97 4.56 2.35
CA ALA A 33 0.06 5.03 3.39
C ALA A 33 -0.96 6.04 2.84
N LYS A 34 -0.52 6.96 1.96
CA LYS A 34 -1.42 7.90 1.27
C LYS A 34 -2.43 7.18 0.40
N LEU A 35 -2.00 6.18 -0.37
CA LEU A 35 -2.90 5.37 -1.22
C LEU A 35 -3.87 4.52 -0.40
N LEU A 36 -3.42 3.95 0.72
CA LEU A 36 -4.28 3.20 1.64
C LEU A 36 -5.38 4.10 2.18
N LYS A 37 -5.02 5.30 2.66
CA LYS A 37 -5.99 6.28 3.15
C LYS A 37 -6.95 6.71 2.05
N LEU A 38 -6.44 7.01 0.85
CA LEU A 38 -7.26 7.36 -0.30
C LEU A 38 -8.29 6.25 -0.61
N CYS A 39 -7.86 4.99 -0.60
CA CYS A 39 -8.73 3.84 -0.82
C CYS A 39 -9.85 3.73 0.23
N GLN A 40 -9.50 3.91 1.51
CA GLN A 40 -10.44 3.87 2.64
C GLN A 40 -11.45 5.02 2.58
N ASP A 41 -10.99 6.22 2.21
CA ASP A 41 -11.82 7.42 2.06
C ASP A 41 -12.74 7.33 0.80
N GLY A 42 -12.39 6.48 -0.17
CA GLY A 42 -13.19 6.21 -1.39
C GLY A 42 -14.54 5.50 -1.16
N GLY A 43 -14.87 5.17 0.08
CA GLY A 43 -16.18 4.63 0.47
C GLY A 43 -16.26 3.10 0.48
N ALA A 44 -17.46 2.58 0.80
CA ALA A 44 -17.66 1.16 1.09
C ALA A 44 -17.32 0.22 -0.07
N ASN A 45 -17.43 0.70 -1.31
CA ASN A 45 -17.23 -0.07 -2.52
C ASN A 45 -15.81 0.03 -3.12
N SER A 46 -15.00 0.98 -2.64
CA SER A 46 -13.60 1.17 -3.09
C SER A 46 -12.74 0.03 -2.56
N TYR A 47 -11.90 -0.56 -3.40
CA TYR A 47 -11.04 -1.69 -3.02
C TYR A 47 -9.54 -1.42 -3.19
N VAL A 48 -9.18 -0.49 -4.07
CA VAL A 48 -7.78 -0.16 -4.37
C VAL A 48 -7.60 1.34 -4.63
N GLY A 49 -6.48 1.90 -4.17
CA GLY A 49 -5.94 3.19 -4.60
C GLY A 49 -4.74 2.97 -5.51
N VAL A 50 -4.71 3.65 -6.66
CA VAL A 50 -3.67 3.50 -7.69
C VAL A 50 -3.00 4.85 -7.94
N LEU A 51 -1.67 4.89 -7.84
CA LEU A 51 -0.84 6.01 -8.25
C LEU A 51 -0.30 5.73 -9.66
N TYR A 52 -0.43 6.71 -10.54
CA TYR A 52 0.12 6.69 -11.90
C TYR A 52 1.40 7.52 -12.00
N GLN A 53 2.20 7.26 -13.04
CA GLN A 53 3.50 7.90 -13.25
C GLN A 53 3.45 9.44 -13.30
N LYS A 54 2.34 10.03 -13.76
CA LYS A 54 2.14 11.49 -13.77
C LYS A 54 1.63 12.07 -12.45
N GLY A 55 1.69 11.31 -11.35
CA GLY A 55 1.35 11.76 -9.99
C GLY A 55 -0.14 11.72 -9.66
N GLN A 56 -0.97 11.20 -10.55
CA GLN A 56 -2.42 11.07 -10.36
C GLN A 56 -2.71 9.87 -9.47
N SER A 57 -3.54 10.05 -8.44
CA SER A 57 -4.01 8.97 -7.58
C SER A 57 -5.52 8.80 -7.73
N VAL A 58 -5.97 7.57 -8.02
CA VAL A 58 -7.38 7.25 -8.33
C VAL A 58 -7.81 6.01 -7.54
N THR A 59 -9.05 5.99 -7.07
CA THR A 59 -9.68 4.80 -6.47
C THR A 59 -10.56 4.07 -7.45
N TYR A 60 -10.62 2.74 -7.30
CA TYR A 60 -11.49 1.90 -8.10
C TYR A 60 -12.38 1.04 -7.20
N ASN A 61 -13.60 0.81 -7.68
CA ASN A 61 -14.61 0.04 -6.97
C ASN A 61 -14.63 -1.42 -7.39
N PHE A 62 -15.20 -2.28 -6.55
CA PHE A 62 -15.49 -3.65 -6.95
C PHE A 62 -16.28 -3.68 -8.27
N ASN A 63 -16.09 -4.75 -9.06
CA ASN A 63 -16.58 -4.88 -10.43
C ASN A 63 -16.00 -3.87 -11.44
N GLN A 64 -14.99 -3.08 -11.06
CA GLN A 64 -14.22 -2.23 -11.97
C GLN A 64 -12.76 -2.65 -11.94
N CYS A 65 -12.16 -2.83 -13.12
CA CYS A 65 -10.71 -2.93 -13.22
C CYS A 65 -10.10 -1.56 -13.36
N TYR A 66 -9.04 -1.31 -12.61
CA TYR A 66 -8.18 -0.18 -12.91
C TYR A 66 -7.38 -0.47 -14.19
N PRO A 67 -7.32 0.46 -15.15
CA PRO A 67 -6.51 0.30 -16.33
C PRO A 67 -5.03 0.36 -15.95
N TYR A 68 -4.19 -0.44 -16.60
CA TYR A 68 -2.74 -0.31 -16.44
C TYR A 68 -2.23 1.04 -16.98
N GLN A 69 -2.96 1.66 -17.92
CA GLN A 69 -2.60 2.91 -18.55
C GLN A 69 -3.83 3.83 -18.67
N LEU A 70 -3.79 5.00 -18.04
CA LEU A 70 -4.89 5.99 -18.09
C LEU A 70 -4.85 6.86 -19.37
N ALA A 71 -3.65 7.15 -19.83
CA ALA A 71 -3.40 8.01 -21.00
C ALA A 71 -2.05 7.62 -21.61
N LYS A 72 -1.72 8.21 -22.78
CA LYS A 72 -0.42 8.00 -23.41
C LYS A 72 0.71 8.29 -22.41
N ASP A 73 1.57 7.30 -22.22
CA ASP A 73 2.73 7.33 -21.31
C ASP A 73 2.38 7.67 -19.85
N ASN A 74 1.26 7.14 -19.34
CA ASN A 74 0.87 7.30 -17.94
C ASN A 74 0.46 5.94 -17.36
N LEU A 75 1.46 5.14 -17.00
CA LEU A 75 1.26 3.79 -16.49
C LEU A 75 1.01 3.80 -14.99
N ALA A 76 0.33 2.77 -14.50
CA ALA A 76 0.19 2.50 -13.08
C ALA A 76 1.60 2.28 -12.48
N LYS A 77 1.97 3.15 -11.54
CA LYS A 77 3.24 3.13 -10.80
C LYS A 77 3.13 2.24 -9.56
N MET A 78 2.00 2.34 -8.85
CA MET A 78 1.77 1.65 -7.58
C MET A 78 0.28 1.44 -7.35
N ALA A 79 -0.10 0.31 -6.76
CA ALA A 79 -1.46 0.03 -6.32
C ALA A 79 -1.46 -0.48 -4.87
N VAL A 80 -2.37 0.02 -4.04
CA VAL A 80 -2.57 -0.41 -2.65
C VAL A 80 -4.01 -0.81 -2.43
N PHE A 81 -4.21 -2.08 -2.07
CA PHE A 81 -5.51 -2.67 -1.82
C PHE A 81 -5.90 -2.44 -0.37
N CYS A 82 -7.04 -1.79 -0.12
CA CYS A 82 -7.57 -1.61 1.23
C CYS A 82 -8.63 -2.65 1.61
N LYS A 83 -8.99 -3.53 0.68
CA LYS A 83 -9.91 -4.66 0.89
C LYS A 83 -9.37 -5.90 0.19
N ALA A 84 -9.64 -7.06 0.79
CA ALA A 84 -9.35 -8.34 0.14
C ALA A 84 -10.18 -8.46 -1.14
N THR A 85 -9.50 -8.79 -2.24
CA THR A 85 -10.12 -8.91 -3.56
C THR A 85 -9.61 -10.16 -4.24
N THR A 86 -10.47 -10.80 -5.03
CA THR A 86 -10.05 -11.87 -5.93
C THR A 86 -10.28 -11.43 -7.37
N CYS A 87 -9.24 -11.51 -8.18
CA CYS A 87 -9.30 -11.21 -9.61
C CYS A 87 -9.60 -12.52 -10.36
N PHE A 88 -10.72 -12.57 -11.08
CA PHE A 88 -10.99 -13.67 -12.01
C PHE A 88 -10.69 -13.21 -13.43
N SER A 89 -9.63 -13.76 -14.04
CA SER A 89 -9.39 -13.62 -15.48
C SER A 89 -10.46 -14.43 -16.23
N ASN A 90 -11.53 -13.78 -16.68
CA ASN A 90 -12.51 -14.41 -17.55
C ASN A 90 -12.21 -14.01 -19.02
N PRO A 91 -11.93 -14.96 -19.93
CA PRO A 91 -11.68 -14.65 -21.34
C PRO A 91 -12.92 -14.14 -22.10
N TRP A 92 -14.13 -14.21 -21.52
CA TRP A 92 -15.39 -13.81 -22.17
C TRP A 92 -16.14 -12.69 -21.43
N ALA A 93 -15.67 -12.27 -20.26
CA ALA A 93 -16.21 -11.13 -19.54
C ALA A 93 -15.08 -10.35 -18.89
N PHE A 94 -15.17 -9.02 -18.92
CA PHE A 94 -14.29 -8.10 -18.19
C PHE A 94 -13.96 -8.67 -16.80
N LEU A 95 -12.67 -8.72 -16.49
CA LEU A 95 -12.10 -9.08 -15.18
C LEU A 95 -13.04 -8.63 -14.04
N ILE A 96 -13.66 -9.59 -13.36
CA ILE A 96 -14.53 -9.31 -12.22
C ILE A 96 -13.64 -9.26 -10.98
N ILE A 97 -13.49 -8.06 -10.41
CA ILE A 97 -12.90 -7.86 -9.08
C ILE A 97 -14.03 -8.08 -8.08
N SER A 98 -14.08 -9.26 -7.48
CA SER A 98 -15.09 -9.60 -6.46
C SER A 98 -14.55 -9.36 -5.06
N LYS A 99 -15.44 -8.90 -4.18
CA LYS A 99 -15.21 -8.86 -2.75
C LYS A 99 -15.13 -10.31 -2.22
N VAL A 100 -14.09 -10.61 -1.45
CA VAL A 100 -13.99 -11.86 -0.69
C VAL A 100 -14.89 -11.79 0.54
#